data_AF-A0AAP0NBI5-F1
#
_entry.id   AF-A0AAP0NBI5-F1
#
_cell.length_a   1.000
_cell.length_b   1.000
_cell.length_c   1.000
_cell.angle_alpha   90.00
_cell.angle_beta   90.00
_cell.angle_gamma   90.00
#
_symmetry.space_group_name_H-M   'P 1'
#
loop_
_entity.id
_entity.type
_entity.pdbx_description
1 polymer ?
#
loop_
_entity_poly.entity_id
_entity_poly.type
_entity_poly.pdbx_seq_one_letter_code
_entity_poly.pdbx_strand_id
1 'polypeptide(L)'
;MYAHNLINLAVSVQDNGEKWIKHYSSSHKILLVGEGDFSFAACLAIAFGSANNMVATSLDSKGLLMEKHPTAGPNLKELEDRGCTIVHDVDAHTMSQHPLLTNKLFDRIVFNFPHAGFDFREHDILQIIQHQKVVKAFLRSARDMLAENGEAHVTHKTTHPFTQWHIEELAEEVGLRLVEKVEFRTLDYPGYINKRGARPRSDRTFLVGECSTFKFGVKNGSGKPEDRTGPINSQKIVMKVQLNSDKCRSKAMKLVRLVFFFMRSVSSVEIQGADKDELVVIGERVDSVGLTNLLRKKVGYAAIVKVEEMKAKEEPKKEVEVNPTPICYTVPSIVYYEPNQSGCSIM
;
A
#
# COMPACT_ATOMS: atom_id res chain seq x y z
N MET A 1 -7.10 11.53 34.00
CA MET A 1 -7.79 10.50 34.82
C MET A 1 -8.75 9.64 34.01
N TYR A 2 -9.72 10.19 33.27
CA TYR A 2 -10.69 9.36 32.51
C TYR A 2 -10.09 8.44 31.43
N ALA A 3 -9.14 8.93 30.61
CA ALA A 3 -8.51 8.11 29.57
C ALA A 3 -7.68 6.93 30.12
N HIS A 4 -6.95 7.15 31.22
CA HIS A 4 -6.19 6.09 31.90
C HIS A 4 -7.10 4.97 32.43
N ASN A 5 -8.27 5.30 32.98
CA ASN A 5 -9.22 4.29 33.48
C ASN A 5 -9.85 3.47 32.34
N LEU A 6 -10.09 4.06 31.18
CA LEU A 6 -10.61 3.35 30.01
C LEU A 6 -9.56 2.44 29.37
N ILE A 7 -8.28 2.83 29.39
CA ILE A 7 -7.19 1.97 28.91
C ILE A 7 -7.10 0.69 29.73
N ASN A 8 -7.23 0.77 31.06
CA ASN A 8 -7.20 -0.42 31.92
C ASN A 8 -8.32 -1.44 31.60
N LEU A 9 -9.43 -0.99 31.01
CA LEU A 9 -10.52 -1.87 30.57
C LEU A 9 -10.25 -2.53 29.20
N ALA A 10 -9.42 -1.91 28.37
CA ALA A 10 -9.07 -2.40 27.04
C ALA A 10 -7.83 -3.32 27.04
N VAL A 11 -7.05 -3.31 28.12
CA VAL A 11 -5.80 -4.06 28.25
C VAL A 11 -6.04 -5.37 28.99
N SER A 12 -5.63 -6.49 28.39
CA SER A 12 -5.48 -7.76 29.09
C SER A 12 -4.02 -7.97 29.47
N VAL A 13 -3.80 -8.50 30.68
CA VAL A 13 -2.46 -8.81 31.20
C VAL A 13 -2.36 -10.33 31.35
N GLN A 14 -1.34 -10.92 30.75
CA GLN A 14 -1.05 -12.35 30.82
C GLN A 14 -0.17 -12.68 32.04
N ASP A 15 -0.10 -13.95 32.43
CA ASP A 15 0.66 -14.42 33.61
C ASP A 15 2.16 -14.09 33.55
N ASN A 16 2.72 -13.96 32.35
CA ASN A 16 4.11 -13.57 32.12
C ASN A 16 4.34 -12.04 32.22
N GLY A 17 3.31 -11.25 32.56
CA GLY A 17 3.35 -9.79 32.63
C GLY A 17 3.18 -9.09 31.28
N GLU A 18 3.02 -9.85 30.19
CA GLU A 18 2.76 -9.30 28.85
C GLU A 18 1.39 -8.64 28.78
N LYS A 19 1.36 -7.42 28.27
CA LYS A 19 0.14 -6.63 28.13
C LYS A 19 -0.31 -6.63 26.69
N TRP A 20 -1.61 -6.84 26.49
CA TRP A 20 -2.23 -6.90 25.18
C TRP A 20 -3.31 -5.85 25.07
N ILE A 21 -3.33 -5.15 23.95
CA ILE A 21 -4.46 -4.32 23.52
C ILE A 21 -4.89 -4.81 22.15
N LYS A 22 -6.06 -5.45 22.10
CA LYS A 22 -6.56 -6.16 20.91
C LYS A 22 -5.53 -7.16 20.38
N HIS A 23 -4.91 -6.86 19.24
CA HIS A 23 -3.94 -7.73 18.56
C HIS A 23 -2.50 -7.20 18.63
N TYR A 24 -2.24 -6.26 19.53
CA TYR A 24 -0.89 -5.75 19.79
C TYR A 24 -0.45 -6.16 21.19
N SER A 25 0.76 -6.71 21.28
CA SER A 25 1.41 -7.10 22.52
C SER A 25 2.52 -6.10 22.88
N SER A 26 2.74 -5.89 24.18
CA SER A 26 3.88 -5.17 24.72
C SER A 26 5.24 -5.77 24.37
N SER A 27 5.29 -7.03 23.92
CA SER A 27 6.52 -7.70 23.49
C SER A 27 6.85 -7.47 22.01
N HIS A 28 5.88 -7.06 21.19
CA HIS A 28 6.10 -6.84 19.76
C HIS A 28 7.02 -5.64 19.49
N LYS A 29 7.93 -5.76 18.53
CA LYS A 29 8.57 -4.62 17.87
C LYS A 29 7.59 -4.02 16.87
N ILE A 30 7.18 -2.77 17.10
CA ILE A 30 6.11 -2.12 16.34
C ILE A 30 6.63 -0.90 15.59
N LEU A 31 6.40 -0.85 14.29
CA LEU A 31 6.54 0.35 13.46
C LEU A 31 5.15 0.94 13.17
N LEU A 32 4.91 2.18 13.57
CA LEU A 32 3.68 2.92 13.26
C LEU A 32 3.99 3.95 12.19
N VAL A 33 3.31 3.83 11.04
CA VAL A 33 3.61 4.57 9.82
C VAL A 33 2.56 5.63 9.56
N GLY A 34 3.02 6.85 9.28
CA GLY A 34 2.13 7.94 8.87
C GLY A 34 1.17 8.39 9.98
N GLU A 35 1.66 8.41 11.22
CA GLU A 35 0.90 8.93 12.35
C GLU A 35 0.52 10.40 12.09
N GLY A 36 -0.76 10.70 12.27
CA GLY A 36 -1.29 12.06 12.18
C GLY A 36 -0.89 12.87 13.41
N ASP A 37 -1.70 12.80 14.48
CA ASP A 37 -1.39 13.44 15.76
C ASP A 37 -0.70 12.51 16.77
N PHE A 38 -0.23 11.34 16.33
CA PHE A 38 0.45 10.33 17.16
C PHE A 38 -0.42 9.72 18.28
N SER A 39 -1.73 9.97 18.30
CA SER A 39 -2.62 9.48 19.36
C SER A 39 -2.78 7.96 19.38
N PHE A 40 -2.64 7.27 18.23
CA PHE A 40 -2.70 5.82 18.17
C PHE A 40 -1.45 5.19 18.79
N ALA A 41 -0.27 5.67 18.40
CA ALA A 41 0.99 5.28 19.02
C ALA A 41 0.98 5.54 20.54
N ALA A 42 0.54 6.73 20.98
CA ALA A 42 0.46 7.06 22.39
C ALA A 42 -0.49 6.13 23.17
N CYS A 43 -1.63 5.76 22.57
CA CYS A 43 -2.56 4.78 23.15
C CYS A 43 -1.87 3.43 23.44
N LEU A 44 -1.14 2.88 22.46
CA LEU A 44 -0.39 1.63 22.65
C LEU A 44 0.69 1.78 23.72
N ALA A 45 1.45 2.88 23.68
CA ALA A 45 2.51 3.14 24.65
C ALA A 45 1.99 3.22 26.11
N ILE A 46 0.84 3.86 26.32
CA ILE A 46 0.18 3.93 27.63
C ILE A 46 -0.31 2.55 28.05
N ALA A 47 -0.95 1.82 27.14
CA ALA A 47 -1.45 0.46 27.39
C ALA A 47 -0.33 -0.50 27.81
N PHE A 48 0.81 -0.47 27.13
CA PHE A 48 1.96 -1.29 27.46
C PHE A 48 2.71 -0.79 28.70
N GLY A 49 2.64 0.51 28.97
CA GLY A 49 3.41 1.16 30.03
C GLY A 49 4.84 1.52 29.62
N SER A 50 5.27 1.14 28.41
CA SER A 50 6.56 1.45 27.80
C SER A 50 6.41 1.48 26.28
N ALA A 51 7.33 2.16 25.59
CA ALA A 51 7.38 2.23 24.14
C ALA A 51 8.79 1.98 23.56
N ASN A 52 9.69 1.37 24.34
CA ASN A 52 11.10 1.13 23.95
C ASN A 52 11.26 0.28 22.67
N ASN A 53 10.26 -0.55 22.36
CA ASN A 53 10.17 -1.40 21.18
C ASN A 53 9.27 -0.82 20.08
N MET A 54 8.88 0.46 20.20
CA MET A 54 8.02 1.13 19.24
C MET A 54 8.78 2.22 18.48
N VAL A 55 8.55 2.28 17.17
CA VAL A 55 8.98 3.38 16.30
C VAL A 55 7.74 4.04 15.71
N ALA A 56 7.51 5.32 15.98
CA ALA A 56 6.37 6.07 15.44
C ALA A 56 6.85 7.09 14.40
N THR A 57 6.22 7.12 13.24
CA THR A 57 6.69 7.93 12.12
C THR A 57 5.64 8.86 11.52
N SER A 58 6.10 10.00 10.99
CA SER A 58 5.27 10.90 10.18
C SER A 58 5.91 11.16 8.83
N LEU A 59 5.07 11.42 7.82
CA LEU A 59 5.53 11.86 6.50
C LEU A 59 6.09 13.29 6.55
N ASP A 60 5.47 14.16 7.34
CA ASP A 60 5.90 15.54 7.51
C ASP A 60 7.10 15.64 8.46
N SER A 61 7.95 16.64 8.22
CA SER A 61 8.96 17.09 9.17
C SER A 61 8.33 17.53 10.49
N LYS A 62 9.09 17.53 11.59
CA LYS A 62 8.58 17.95 12.92
C LYS A 62 7.91 19.32 12.88
N GLY A 63 8.50 20.30 12.18
CA GLY A 63 7.94 21.63 12.06
C GLY A 63 6.59 21.65 11.35
N LEU A 64 6.51 21.01 10.17
CA LEU A 64 5.28 20.92 9.38
C LEU A 64 4.20 20.09 10.07
N LEU A 65 4.59 19.04 10.79
CA LEU A 65 3.69 18.25 11.62
C LEU A 65 3.03 19.14 12.67
N MET A 66 3.80 19.94 13.41
CA MET A 66 3.26 20.81 14.46
C MET A 66 2.38 21.93 13.91
N GLU A 67 2.66 22.43 12.69
CA GLU A 67 1.75 23.35 12.00
C GLU A 67 0.44 22.68 11.59
N LYS A 68 0.52 21.46 11.03
CA LYS A 68 -0.66 20.74 10.53
C LYS A 68 -1.50 20.14 11.65
N HIS A 69 -0.87 19.67 12.72
CA HIS A 69 -1.46 18.93 13.85
C HIS A 69 -1.00 19.53 15.19
N PRO A 70 -1.47 20.73 15.57
CA PRO A 70 -1.05 21.37 16.81
C PRO A 70 -1.34 20.53 18.06
N THR A 71 -2.34 19.63 18.00
CA THR A 71 -2.69 18.72 19.09
C THR A 71 -1.74 17.53 19.24
N ALA A 72 -0.74 17.35 18.37
CA ALA A 72 0.20 16.23 18.45
C ALA A 72 1.19 16.36 19.63
N GLY A 73 1.46 17.58 20.11
CA GLY A 73 2.49 17.86 21.13
C GLY A 73 2.40 16.98 22.39
N PRO A 74 1.23 16.89 23.06
CA PRO A 74 1.07 16.01 24.22
C PRO A 74 1.33 14.53 23.92
N ASN A 75 0.91 14.03 22.76
CA ASN A 75 1.11 12.62 22.37
C ASN A 75 2.58 12.33 22.07
N LEU A 76 3.27 13.27 21.39
CA LEU A 76 4.71 13.17 21.15
C LEU A 76 5.48 13.13 22.48
N LYS A 77 5.13 13.99 23.44
CA LYS A 77 5.73 13.99 24.78
C LYS A 77 5.49 12.67 25.51
N GLU A 78 4.26 12.15 25.48
CA GLU A 78 3.93 10.86 26.11
C GLU A 78 4.76 9.71 25.52
N LEU A 79 4.98 9.72 24.20
CA LEU A 79 5.80 8.75 23.51
C LEU A 79 7.28 8.86 23.89
N GLU A 80 7.83 10.09 23.91
CA GLU A 80 9.21 10.37 24.33
C GLU A 80 9.46 9.93 25.77
N ASP A 81 8.56 10.30 26.70
CA ASP A 81 8.65 9.96 28.13
C ASP A 81 8.61 8.43 28.36
N ARG A 82 8.03 7.66 27.44
CA ARG A 82 7.95 6.19 27.47
C ARG A 82 9.05 5.49 26.67
N GLY A 83 9.96 6.25 26.07
CA GLY A 83 11.12 5.73 25.32
C GLY A 83 10.82 5.31 23.88
N CYS A 84 9.74 5.83 23.28
CA CYS A 84 9.47 5.60 21.86
C CYS A 84 10.52 6.27 20.98
N THR A 85 10.92 5.61 19.90
CA THR A 85 11.70 6.25 18.84
C THR A 85 10.76 6.98 17.88
N ILE A 86 10.84 8.30 17.81
CA ILE A 86 10.03 9.12 16.89
C ILE A 86 10.88 9.49 15.68
N VAL A 87 10.37 9.24 14.47
CA VAL A 87 11.08 9.52 13.21
C VAL A 87 10.19 10.31 12.25
N HIS A 88 10.60 11.52 11.90
CA HIS A 88 9.90 12.35 10.92
C HIS A 88 10.46 12.14 9.51
N ASP A 89 9.78 12.70 8.50
CA ASP A 89 10.20 12.64 7.09
C ASP A 89 10.27 11.20 6.52
N VAL A 90 9.37 10.32 6.97
CA VAL A 90 9.29 8.93 6.52
C VAL A 90 8.19 8.75 5.48
N ASP A 91 8.58 8.50 4.23
CA ASP A 91 7.65 8.10 3.17
C ASP A 91 7.40 6.58 3.20
N ALA A 92 6.14 6.17 3.34
CA ALA A 92 5.74 4.77 3.33
C ALA A 92 6.15 4.03 2.03
N HIS A 93 6.35 4.74 0.91
CA HIS A 93 6.82 4.15 -0.35
C HIS A 93 8.28 3.68 -0.28
N THR A 94 9.08 4.29 0.59
CA THR A 94 10.53 4.08 0.64
C THR A 94 11.05 3.83 2.05
N MET A 95 10.18 3.62 3.03
CA MET A 95 10.54 3.48 4.45
C MET A 95 11.54 2.35 4.74
N SER A 96 11.58 1.30 3.91
CA SER A 96 12.58 0.22 4.02
C SER A 96 14.01 0.68 3.71
N GLN A 97 14.16 1.81 3.03
CA GLN A 97 15.43 2.42 2.65
C GLN A 97 15.80 3.61 3.56
N HIS A 98 14.89 4.03 4.45
CA HIS A 98 15.12 5.18 5.31
C HIS A 98 16.33 4.91 6.24
N PRO A 99 17.31 5.83 6.38
CA PRO A 99 18.57 5.56 7.10
C PRO A 99 18.40 5.11 8.55
N LEU A 100 17.34 5.58 9.23
CA LEU A 100 17.04 5.20 10.61
C LEU A 100 16.23 3.91 10.74
N LEU A 101 15.67 3.40 9.64
CA LEU A 101 14.80 2.21 9.61
C LEU A 101 15.42 1.03 8.84
N THR A 102 16.38 1.31 7.96
CA THR A 102 17.07 0.28 7.17
C THR A 102 17.64 -0.81 8.07
N ASN A 103 17.53 -2.06 7.62
CA ASN A 103 17.93 -3.27 8.36
C ASN A 103 17.18 -3.53 9.69
N LYS A 104 16.12 -2.78 10.01
CA LYS A 104 15.24 -3.13 11.14
C LYS A 104 14.12 -4.05 10.68
N LEU A 105 13.84 -5.06 11.49
CA LEU A 105 12.70 -5.95 11.33
C LEU A 105 11.68 -5.73 12.45
N PHE A 106 10.41 -5.84 12.11
CA PHE A 106 9.30 -5.57 13.01
C PHE A 106 8.31 -6.73 13.04
N ASP A 107 7.78 -7.00 14.23
CA ASP A 107 6.70 -7.97 14.41
C ASP A 107 5.38 -7.39 13.90
N ARG A 108 5.18 -6.07 14.02
CA ARG A 108 4.00 -5.36 13.53
C ARG A 108 4.38 -4.07 12.82
N ILE A 109 3.89 -3.87 11.60
CA ILE A 109 4.02 -2.61 10.86
C ILE A 109 2.62 -2.09 10.56
N VAL A 110 2.25 -0.96 11.14
CA VAL A 110 0.85 -0.48 11.17
C VAL A 110 0.71 0.80 10.37
N PHE A 111 -0.25 0.84 9.45
CA PHE A 111 -0.67 2.06 8.74
C PHE A 111 -2.19 2.22 8.81
N ASN A 112 -2.63 3.18 9.63
CA ASN A 112 -4.04 3.44 9.85
C ASN A 112 -4.58 4.49 8.87
N PHE A 113 -5.62 4.12 8.12
CA PHE A 113 -6.31 4.95 7.13
C PHE A 113 -5.36 5.63 6.14
N PRO A 114 -4.49 4.86 5.44
CA PRO A 114 -3.56 5.42 4.45
C PRO A 114 -4.30 6.24 3.40
N HIS A 115 -3.72 7.36 2.98
CA HIS A 115 -4.35 8.25 2.00
C HIS A 115 -3.30 9.03 1.20
N ALA A 116 -3.62 9.33 -0.06
CA ALA A 116 -2.70 9.99 -1.00
C ALA A 116 -2.85 11.52 -1.05
N GLY A 117 -3.54 12.13 -0.07
CA GLY A 117 -4.12 13.48 -0.25
C GLY A 117 -5.22 13.52 -1.32
N PHE A 118 -5.61 14.72 -1.78
CA PHE A 118 -6.71 14.91 -2.73
C PHE A 118 -6.30 15.79 -3.90
N ASP A 119 -6.32 15.22 -5.09
CA ASP A 119 -6.33 15.95 -6.36
C ASP A 119 -7.74 15.94 -6.99
N PHE A 120 -8.56 14.94 -6.66
CA PHE A 120 -9.94 14.76 -7.12
C PHE A 120 -10.86 14.34 -5.96
N ARG A 121 -12.14 14.08 -6.26
CA ARG A 121 -13.09 13.55 -5.26
C ARG A 121 -12.71 12.13 -4.87
N GLU A 122 -12.99 11.76 -3.62
CA GLU A 122 -12.70 10.44 -3.04
C GLU A 122 -13.18 9.25 -3.90
N HIS A 123 -14.36 9.35 -4.51
CA HIS A 123 -14.94 8.31 -5.36
C HIS A 123 -14.51 8.43 -6.84
N ASP A 124 -13.62 9.37 -7.18
CA ASP A 124 -13.04 9.45 -8.51
C ASP A 124 -12.01 8.34 -8.66
N ILE A 125 -12.11 7.55 -9.72
CA ILE A 125 -11.21 6.44 -9.99
C ILE A 125 -9.73 6.86 -10.10
N LEU A 126 -9.43 8.07 -10.58
CA LEU A 126 -8.05 8.56 -10.60
C LEU A 126 -7.53 8.79 -9.18
N GLN A 127 -8.41 9.23 -8.27
CA GLN A 127 -8.10 9.39 -6.86
C GLN A 127 -7.92 8.03 -6.18
N ILE A 128 -8.82 7.09 -6.46
CA ILE A 128 -8.73 5.70 -5.99
C ILE A 128 -7.39 5.08 -6.44
N ILE A 129 -6.99 5.25 -7.70
CA ILE A 129 -5.70 4.76 -8.21
C ILE A 129 -4.53 5.37 -7.43
N GLN A 130 -4.58 6.66 -7.07
CA GLN A 130 -3.54 7.27 -6.22
C GLN A 130 -3.50 6.63 -4.83
N HIS A 131 -4.65 6.37 -4.23
CA HIS A 131 -4.74 5.69 -2.94
C HIS A 131 -4.18 4.26 -2.98
N GLN A 132 -4.53 3.51 -4.02
CA GLN A 132 -3.99 2.17 -4.25
C GLN A 132 -2.46 2.16 -4.34
N LYS A 133 -1.84 3.18 -4.97
CA LYS A 133 -0.37 3.29 -5.04
C LYS A 133 0.25 3.43 -3.65
N VAL A 134 -0.31 4.29 -2.79
CA VAL A 134 0.19 4.48 -1.42
C VAL A 134 0.11 3.18 -0.64
N VAL A 135 -1.03 2.49 -0.69
CA VAL A 135 -1.23 1.22 0.01
C VAL A 135 -0.29 0.14 -0.51
N LYS A 136 -0.18 -0.03 -1.83
CA LYS A 136 0.68 -1.04 -2.45
C LYS A 136 2.16 -0.80 -2.17
N ALA A 137 2.61 0.45 -2.23
CA ALA A 137 3.99 0.80 -1.95
C ALA A 137 4.33 0.61 -0.46
N PHE A 138 3.42 1.01 0.44
CA PHE A 138 3.53 0.69 1.86
C PHE A 138 3.68 -0.83 2.08
N LEU A 139 2.77 -1.64 1.52
CA LEU A 139 2.78 -3.09 1.70
C LEU A 139 4.07 -3.72 1.17
N ARG A 140 4.61 -3.21 0.06
CA ARG A 140 5.91 -3.64 -0.47
C ARG A 140 7.04 -3.32 0.50
N SER A 141 7.13 -2.08 0.98
CA SER A 141 8.15 -1.67 1.96
C SER A 141 8.02 -2.46 3.25
N ALA A 142 6.79 -2.67 3.73
CA ALA A 142 6.50 -3.39 4.95
C ALA A 142 6.97 -4.85 4.84
N ARG A 143 6.65 -5.55 3.74
CA ARG A 143 7.11 -6.93 3.48
C ARG A 143 8.62 -7.09 3.67
N ASP A 144 9.40 -6.13 3.18
CA ASP A 144 10.87 -6.18 3.26
C ASP A 144 11.41 -5.90 4.68
N MET A 145 10.54 -5.49 5.60
CA MET A 145 10.84 -5.12 6.99
C MET A 145 10.12 -6.02 8.02
N LEU A 146 9.38 -7.06 7.59
CA LEU A 146 8.71 -7.97 8.51
C LEU A 146 9.71 -8.95 9.13
N ALA A 147 9.63 -9.10 10.45
CA ALA A 147 10.30 -10.18 11.17
C ALA A 147 9.65 -11.54 10.85
N GLU A 148 10.22 -12.62 11.39
CA GLU A 148 9.59 -13.93 11.33
C GLU A 148 8.20 -13.88 11.99
N ASN A 149 7.18 -14.38 11.29
CA ASN A 149 5.77 -14.26 11.70
C ASN A 149 5.26 -12.81 11.88
N GLY A 150 5.99 -11.83 11.34
CA GLY A 150 5.58 -10.44 11.37
C GLY A 150 4.34 -10.17 10.51
N GLU A 151 3.57 -9.14 10.88
CA GLU A 151 2.35 -8.75 10.20
C GLU A 151 2.39 -7.26 9.78
N ALA A 152 2.01 -6.98 8.54
CA ALA A 152 1.69 -5.64 8.07
C ALA A 152 0.19 -5.40 8.25
N HIS A 153 -0.17 -4.35 8.98
CA HIS A 153 -1.55 -4.00 9.31
C HIS A 153 -1.98 -2.76 8.55
N VAL A 154 -3.06 -2.87 7.79
CA VAL A 154 -3.73 -1.72 7.16
C VAL A 154 -5.11 -1.59 7.78
N THR A 155 -5.41 -0.48 8.45
CA THR A 155 -6.77 -0.19 8.91
C THR A 155 -7.46 0.68 7.88
N HIS A 156 -8.61 0.26 7.38
CA HIS A 156 -9.33 1.03 6.38
C HIS A 156 -10.84 0.79 6.40
N LYS A 157 -11.57 1.74 5.82
CA LYS A 157 -13.02 1.66 5.62
C LYS A 157 -13.37 0.55 4.64
N THR A 158 -14.50 -0.11 4.90
CA THR A 158 -14.95 -1.30 4.18
C THR A 158 -16.25 -1.10 3.40
N THR A 159 -16.71 0.14 3.24
CA THR A 159 -17.88 0.50 2.42
C THR A 159 -17.45 1.22 1.14
N HIS A 160 -18.35 1.33 0.16
CA HIS A 160 -18.11 2.14 -1.03
C HIS A 160 -17.78 3.61 -0.66
N PRO A 161 -16.83 4.29 -1.34
CA PRO A 161 -15.98 3.82 -2.44
C PRO A 161 -14.71 3.08 -2.00
N PHE A 162 -14.47 2.96 -0.70
CA PHE A 162 -13.24 2.42 -0.13
C PHE A 162 -13.02 0.93 -0.42
N THR A 163 -14.09 0.17 -0.67
CA THR A 163 -14.00 -1.21 -1.18
C THR A 163 -13.28 -1.30 -2.53
N GLN A 164 -13.36 -0.26 -3.36
CA GLN A 164 -12.70 -0.19 -4.67
C GLN A 164 -11.19 0.03 -4.56
N TRP A 165 -10.64 0.10 -3.35
CA TRP A 165 -9.20 0.17 -3.16
C TRP A 165 -8.56 -1.21 -3.25
N HIS A 166 -9.33 -2.30 -3.17
CA HIS A 166 -8.85 -3.67 -3.41
C HIS A 166 -7.60 -4.04 -2.58
N ILE A 167 -7.58 -3.65 -1.29
CA ILE A 167 -6.40 -3.75 -0.41
C ILE A 167 -5.84 -5.18 -0.35
N GLU A 168 -6.71 -6.19 -0.29
CA GLU A 168 -6.31 -7.60 -0.23
C GLU A 168 -5.57 -8.03 -1.51
N GLU A 169 -6.07 -7.63 -2.69
CA GLU A 169 -5.44 -7.90 -3.99
C GLU A 169 -4.09 -7.18 -4.11
N LEU A 170 -4.00 -5.92 -3.65
CA LEU A 170 -2.74 -5.18 -3.64
C LEU A 170 -1.66 -5.85 -2.78
N ALA A 171 -2.05 -6.49 -1.67
CA ALA A 171 -1.16 -7.25 -0.80
C ALA A 171 -0.66 -8.54 -1.47
N GLU A 172 -1.56 -9.28 -2.13
CA GLU A 172 -1.21 -10.48 -2.90
C GLU A 172 -0.19 -10.16 -4.01
N GLU A 173 -0.39 -9.06 -4.73
CA GLU A 173 0.51 -8.61 -5.79
C GLU A 173 1.94 -8.31 -5.32
N VAL A 174 2.14 -8.02 -4.03
CA VAL A 174 3.47 -7.80 -3.46
C VAL A 174 3.99 -8.99 -2.68
N GLY A 175 3.31 -10.15 -2.71
CA GLY A 175 3.77 -11.37 -2.05
C GLY A 175 3.38 -11.51 -0.58
N LEU A 176 2.38 -10.75 -0.13
CA LEU A 176 1.76 -10.93 1.17
C LEU A 176 0.46 -11.75 1.02
N ARG A 177 -0.01 -12.36 2.10
CA ARG A 177 -1.34 -12.99 2.18
C ARG A 177 -2.13 -12.38 3.31
N LEU A 178 -3.45 -12.32 3.17
CA LEU A 178 -4.33 -11.99 4.29
C LEU A 178 -4.24 -13.10 5.34
N VAL A 179 -3.80 -12.75 6.55
CA VAL A 179 -3.80 -13.64 7.72
C VAL A 179 -5.16 -13.55 8.41
N GLU A 180 -5.64 -12.33 8.62
CA GLU A 180 -6.89 -12.07 9.31
C GLU A 180 -7.45 -10.70 8.90
N LYS A 181 -8.78 -10.57 8.94
CA LYS A 181 -9.48 -9.28 8.81
C LYS A 181 -10.37 -9.12 10.02
N VAL A 182 -10.07 -8.11 10.85
CA VAL A 182 -10.78 -7.87 12.10
C VAL A 182 -11.51 -6.53 12.06
N GLU A 183 -12.69 -6.46 12.66
CA GLU A 183 -13.42 -5.20 12.80
C GLU A 183 -12.57 -4.18 13.59
N PHE A 184 -12.52 -2.94 13.12
CA PHE A 184 -11.85 -1.86 13.81
C PHE A 184 -12.87 -0.94 14.48
N ARG A 185 -12.69 -0.69 15.77
CA ARG A 185 -13.51 0.25 16.54
C ARG A 185 -12.58 1.21 17.26
N THR A 186 -12.81 2.51 17.11
CA THR A 186 -12.02 3.54 17.81
C THR A 186 -12.09 3.39 19.33
N LEU A 187 -13.22 2.90 19.85
CA LEU A 187 -13.43 2.63 21.28
C LEU A 187 -12.49 1.57 21.85
N ASP A 188 -11.96 0.67 21.01
CA ASP A 188 -10.98 -0.34 21.43
C ASP A 188 -9.59 0.28 21.71
N TYR A 189 -9.37 1.54 21.31
CA TYR A 189 -8.11 2.28 21.46
C TYR A 189 -8.36 3.62 22.17
N PRO A 190 -8.55 3.64 23.50
CA PRO A 190 -8.91 4.86 24.20
C PRO A 190 -7.85 5.95 24.05
N GLY A 191 -8.29 7.16 23.71
CA GLY A 191 -7.40 8.30 23.43
C GLY A 191 -6.98 8.43 21.97
N TYR A 192 -7.19 7.40 21.13
CA TYR A 192 -6.97 7.51 19.69
C TYR A 192 -7.98 8.47 19.06
N ILE A 193 -7.47 9.43 18.28
CA ILE A 193 -8.27 10.36 17.48
C ILE A 193 -7.79 10.25 16.05
N ASN A 194 -8.67 9.80 15.15
CA ASN A 194 -8.33 9.71 13.74
C ASN A 194 -8.29 11.11 13.10
N LYS A 195 -7.16 11.46 12.48
CA LYS A 195 -6.91 12.79 11.91
C LYS A 195 -6.64 12.71 10.40
N ARG A 196 -7.04 13.75 9.67
CA ARG A 196 -6.71 13.91 8.24
C ARG A 196 -5.31 14.52 8.10
N GLY A 197 -4.46 13.96 7.22
CA GLY A 197 -3.10 14.47 6.97
C GLY A 197 -2.98 15.53 5.87
N ALA A 198 -4.02 15.78 5.07
CA ALA A 198 -3.96 16.67 3.90
C ALA A 198 -4.77 17.97 4.07
N ARG A 199 -4.17 19.10 3.66
CA ARG A 199 -4.74 20.46 3.65
C ARG A 199 -6.05 20.52 2.83
N PRO A 200 -6.93 21.52 3.05
CA PRO A 200 -7.02 22.49 4.17
C PRO A 200 -7.75 21.92 5.39
N ARG A 201 -8.05 20.61 5.38
CA ARG A 201 -8.79 19.92 6.45
C ARG A 201 -7.86 19.08 7.33
N SER A 202 -6.56 19.38 7.32
CA SER A 202 -5.61 18.75 8.23
C SER A 202 -6.07 18.94 9.66
N ASP A 203 -5.77 17.96 10.51
CA ASP A 203 -6.16 17.88 11.92
C ASP A 203 -7.66 17.77 12.23
N ARG A 204 -8.51 17.82 11.21
CA ARG A 204 -9.93 17.49 11.40
C ARG A 204 -10.09 15.97 11.51
N THR A 205 -11.03 15.55 12.35
CA THR A 205 -11.46 14.16 12.38
C THR A 205 -12.26 13.80 11.13
N PHE A 206 -12.44 12.50 10.91
CA PHE A 206 -13.33 12.00 9.87
C PHE A 206 -14.24 10.91 10.41
N LEU A 207 -15.41 10.74 9.80
CA LEU A 207 -16.28 9.62 10.14
C LEU A 207 -15.59 8.34 9.72
N VAL A 208 -15.33 7.46 10.68
CA VAL A 208 -14.70 6.16 10.45
C VAL A 208 -15.69 5.23 9.76
N GLY A 209 -16.92 5.12 10.26
CA GLY A 209 -17.92 4.20 9.70
C GLY A 209 -17.51 2.74 9.87
N GLU A 210 -18.06 1.85 9.03
CA GLU A 210 -17.61 0.46 8.98
C GLU A 210 -16.18 0.38 8.44
N CYS A 211 -15.30 -0.22 9.23
CA CYS A 211 -13.90 -0.37 8.89
C CYS A 211 -13.30 -1.61 9.54
N SER A 212 -12.17 -2.05 9.00
CA SER A 212 -11.47 -3.23 9.47
C SER A 212 -9.97 -3.02 9.42
N THR A 213 -9.25 -3.71 10.30
CA THR A 213 -7.80 -3.90 10.19
C THR A 213 -7.56 -5.20 9.43
N PHE A 214 -6.89 -5.07 8.28
CA PHE A 214 -6.40 -6.18 7.47
C PHE A 214 -4.98 -6.50 7.93
N LYS A 215 -4.73 -7.74 8.32
CA LYS A 215 -3.42 -8.22 8.79
C LYS A 215 -2.81 -9.10 7.73
N PHE A 216 -1.61 -8.77 7.29
CA PHE A 216 -0.93 -9.43 6.18
C PHE A 216 0.41 -10.02 6.61
N GLY A 217 0.67 -11.27 6.25
CA GLY A 217 1.94 -11.95 6.50
C GLY A 217 2.63 -12.37 5.21
N VAL A 218 3.95 -12.58 5.24
CA VAL A 218 4.76 -13.00 4.07
C VAL A 218 4.31 -14.36 3.58
N LYS A 219 3.91 -14.49 2.32
CA LYS A 219 3.51 -15.77 1.71
C LYS A 219 4.71 -16.73 1.69
N ASN A 220 4.74 -17.71 2.59
CA ASN A 220 5.81 -18.72 2.64
C ASN A 220 5.78 -19.57 1.37
N GLY A 221 6.88 -19.54 0.60
CA GLY A 221 7.05 -20.39 -0.57
C GLY A 221 7.59 -21.77 -0.18
N SER A 222 6.70 -22.72 0.12
CA SER A 222 7.05 -24.14 0.20
C SER A 222 6.14 -25.00 -0.68
N GLY A 223 5.93 -24.53 -1.90
CA GLY A 223 5.45 -25.31 -3.02
C GLY A 223 5.79 -24.56 -4.29
N LYS A 224 6.23 -25.28 -5.34
CA LYS A 224 5.88 -24.85 -6.71
C LYS A 224 4.40 -24.43 -6.69
N PRO A 225 3.99 -23.39 -7.42
CA PRO A 225 2.59 -22.96 -7.40
C PRO A 225 1.73 -24.21 -7.61
N GLU A 226 1.10 -24.69 -6.54
CA GLU A 226 0.00 -25.62 -6.66
C GLU A 226 -1.05 -24.76 -7.34
N ASP A 227 -1.27 -25.10 -8.59
CA ASP A 227 -2.35 -24.65 -9.43
C ASP A 227 -3.69 -24.93 -8.73
N ARG A 228 -4.04 -24.09 -7.76
CA ARG A 228 -5.37 -24.00 -7.14
C ARG A 228 -6.08 -22.72 -7.54
N THR A 229 -5.71 -22.18 -8.69
CA THR A 229 -6.61 -21.36 -9.48
C THR A 229 -7.03 -22.25 -10.64
N GLY A 230 -8.22 -22.86 -10.56
CA GLY A 230 -8.89 -23.26 -11.80
C GLY A 230 -8.83 -22.08 -12.78
N PRO A 231 -8.78 -22.34 -14.10
CA PRO A 231 -8.37 -21.35 -15.09
C PRO A 231 -9.04 -20.00 -14.82
N ILE A 232 -8.24 -19.00 -14.44
CA ILE A 232 -8.76 -17.64 -14.28
C ILE A 232 -9.12 -17.21 -15.70
N ASN A 233 -10.42 -17.18 -16.00
CA ASN A 233 -10.88 -16.73 -17.30
C ASN A 233 -10.52 -15.24 -17.44
N SER A 234 -9.71 -14.94 -18.45
CA SER A 234 -9.50 -13.55 -18.87
C SER A 234 -10.78 -13.05 -19.51
N GLN A 235 -11.04 -11.75 -19.46
CA GLN A 235 -12.20 -11.15 -20.10
C GLN A 235 -11.75 -10.25 -21.23
N LYS A 236 -12.39 -10.35 -22.38
CA LYS A 236 -12.32 -9.38 -23.46
C LYS A 236 -13.53 -8.46 -23.38
N ILE A 237 -13.28 -7.21 -23.04
CA ILE A 237 -14.29 -6.18 -22.90
C ILE A 237 -14.14 -5.23 -24.09
N VAL A 238 -15.21 -5.08 -24.87
CA VAL A 238 -15.30 -4.13 -25.97
C VAL A 238 -16.19 -2.98 -25.52
N MET A 239 -15.67 -1.76 -25.55
CA MET A 239 -16.38 -0.53 -25.20
C MET A 239 -16.42 0.40 -26.41
N LYS A 240 -17.60 0.88 -26.79
CA LYS A 240 -17.74 1.95 -27.79
C LYS A 240 -17.47 3.29 -27.12
N VAL A 241 -16.62 4.12 -27.70
CA VAL A 241 -16.17 5.41 -27.17
C VAL A 241 -16.23 6.46 -28.27
N GLN A 242 -16.89 7.59 -28.01
CA GLN A 242 -16.90 8.70 -28.96
C GLN A 242 -15.53 9.40 -28.98
N LEU A 243 -14.78 9.14 -30.04
CA LEU A 243 -13.43 9.65 -30.26
C LEU A 243 -13.39 10.64 -31.44
N ASN A 244 -14.25 11.67 -31.37
CA ASN A 244 -14.50 12.63 -32.45
C ASN A 244 -13.35 13.62 -32.72
N SER A 245 -12.24 13.53 -31.97
CA SER A 245 -11.05 14.37 -32.20
C SER A 245 -9.78 13.66 -31.72
N ASP A 246 -8.63 14.03 -32.30
CA ASP A 246 -7.33 13.49 -31.89
C ASP A 246 -6.97 13.87 -30.44
N LYS A 247 -7.50 15.00 -29.94
CA LYS A 247 -7.41 15.39 -28.53
C LYS A 247 -8.18 14.40 -27.62
N CYS A 248 -9.36 13.97 -28.03
CA CYS A 248 -10.13 12.94 -27.31
C CYS A 248 -9.45 11.57 -27.37
N ARG A 249 -8.91 11.19 -28.53
CA ARG A 249 -8.12 9.95 -28.71
C ARG A 249 -6.89 9.93 -27.81
N SER A 250 -6.12 11.02 -27.77
CA SER A 250 -4.93 11.12 -26.91
C SER A 250 -5.28 11.03 -25.42
N LYS A 251 -6.38 11.68 -24.98
CA LYS A 251 -6.87 11.56 -23.60
C LYS A 251 -7.32 10.15 -23.26
N ALA A 252 -8.08 9.49 -24.13
CA ALA A 252 -8.51 8.11 -23.97
C ALA A 252 -7.29 7.18 -23.87
N MET A 253 -6.32 7.30 -24.77
CA MET A 253 -5.11 6.49 -24.76
C MET A 253 -4.24 6.71 -23.52
N LYS A 254 -4.09 7.96 -23.04
CA LYS A 254 -3.37 8.24 -21.78
C LYS A 254 -4.07 7.59 -20.59
N LEU A 255 -5.38 7.71 -20.52
CA LEU A 255 -6.19 7.14 -19.44
C LEU A 255 -6.16 5.61 -19.45
N VAL A 256 -6.28 5.02 -20.63
CA VAL A 256 -6.17 3.58 -20.86
C VAL A 256 -4.78 3.07 -20.50
N ARG A 257 -3.71 3.76 -20.92
CA ARG A 257 -2.33 3.43 -20.52
C ARG A 257 -2.14 3.56 -19.01
N LEU A 258 -2.74 4.55 -18.39
CA LEU A 258 -2.72 4.72 -16.94
C LEU A 258 -3.38 3.50 -16.26
N VAL A 259 -4.58 3.13 -16.70
CA VAL A 259 -5.30 1.94 -16.20
C VAL A 259 -4.51 0.66 -16.45
N PHE A 260 -3.96 0.47 -17.65
CA PHE A 260 -3.10 -0.65 -18.04
C PHE A 260 -1.83 -0.76 -17.19
N PHE A 261 -1.19 0.36 -16.88
CA PHE A 261 0.03 0.37 -16.08
C PHE A 261 -0.22 0.07 -14.60
N PHE A 262 -1.38 0.47 -14.07
CA PHE A 262 -1.70 0.30 -12.64
C PHE A 262 -2.46 -0.99 -12.32
N MET A 263 -3.30 -1.46 -13.24
CA MET A 263 -4.02 -2.72 -13.11
C MET A 263 -3.22 -3.78 -13.87
N ARG A 264 -2.30 -4.50 -13.20
CA ARG A 264 -1.56 -5.64 -13.80
C ARG A 264 -2.50 -6.74 -14.31
N SER A 265 -3.74 -6.71 -13.84
CA SER A 265 -4.92 -7.37 -14.37
C SER A 265 -5.18 -7.16 -15.86
N VAL A 266 -4.87 -6.00 -16.44
CA VAL A 266 -5.10 -5.72 -17.86
C VAL A 266 -3.91 -6.19 -18.68
N SER A 267 -4.11 -7.19 -19.53
CA SER A 267 -3.08 -7.81 -20.36
C SER A 267 -2.89 -7.09 -21.70
N SER A 268 -3.93 -6.51 -22.28
CA SER A 268 -3.81 -5.69 -23.49
C SER A 268 -4.92 -4.65 -23.60
N VAL A 269 -4.62 -3.55 -24.29
CA VAL A 269 -5.64 -2.60 -24.71
C VAL A 269 -5.37 -2.11 -26.13
N GLU A 270 -6.40 -2.16 -26.96
CA GLU A 270 -6.35 -1.73 -28.36
C GLU A 270 -7.56 -0.86 -28.71
N ILE A 271 -7.39 0.04 -29.67
CA ILE A 271 -8.51 0.73 -30.32
C ILE A 271 -8.74 0.06 -31.66
N GLN A 272 -9.93 -0.50 -31.83
CA GLN A 272 -10.43 -1.19 -33.01
C GLN A 272 -11.70 -0.49 -33.53
N GLY A 273 -12.41 -1.14 -34.47
CA GLY A 273 -13.57 -0.58 -35.15
C GLY A 273 -13.21 0.22 -36.41
N ALA A 274 -14.11 0.24 -37.40
CA ALA A 274 -13.89 0.95 -38.66
C ALA A 274 -13.64 2.45 -38.45
N ASP A 275 -14.31 3.03 -37.45
CA ASP A 275 -14.21 4.45 -37.08
C ASP A 275 -13.17 4.72 -35.99
N LYS A 276 -12.43 3.67 -35.56
CA LYS A 276 -11.52 3.69 -34.40
C LYS A 276 -12.22 4.19 -33.13
N ASP A 277 -13.44 3.73 -32.92
CA ASP A 277 -14.34 4.08 -31.82
C ASP A 277 -14.56 2.91 -30.84
N GLU A 278 -13.94 1.76 -31.05
CA GLU A 278 -14.05 0.61 -30.15
C GLU A 278 -12.78 0.42 -29.34
N LEU A 279 -12.86 0.57 -28.02
CA LEU A 279 -11.78 0.25 -27.10
C LEU A 279 -11.93 -1.21 -26.64
N VAL A 280 -10.96 -2.04 -26.98
CA VAL A 280 -10.89 -3.46 -26.61
C VAL A 280 -9.89 -3.63 -25.48
N VAL A 281 -10.36 -4.07 -24.32
CA VAL A 281 -9.57 -4.30 -23.11
C VAL A 281 -9.58 -5.79 -22.79
N ILE A 282 -8.41 -6.39 -22.69
CA ILE A 282 -8.26 -7.79 -22.27
C ILE A 282 -7.59 -7.81 -20.91
N GLY A 283 -8.14 -8.58 -19.97
CA GLY A 283 -7.53 -8.73 -18.66
C GLY A 283 -8.31 -9.62 -17.70
N GLU A 284 -7.69 -9.95 -16.57
CA GLU A 284 -8.26 -10.71 -15.47
C GLU A 284 -8.88 -9.77 -14.44
N ARG A 285 -10.16 -9.99 -14.05
CA ARG A 285 -10.87 -9.17 -13.04
C ARG A 285 -10.96 -7.67 -13.40
N VAL A 286 -11.18 -7.35 -14.67
CA VAL A 286 -11.29 -5.96 -15.12
C VAL A 286 -12.68 -5.40 -14.76
N ASP A 287 -12.73 -4.33 -13.95
CA ASP A 287 -13.97 -3.58 -13.68
C ASP A 287 -14.41 -2.79 -14.93
N SER A 288 -15.14 -3.49 -15.81
CA SER A 288 -15.67 -2.93 -17.06
C SER A 288 -16.61 -1.73 -16.85
N VAL A 289 -17.38 -1.73 -15.76
CA VAL A 289 -18.36 -0.68 -15.43
C VAL A 289 -17.62 0.57 -14.94
N GLY A 290 -16.66 0.40 -14.02
CA GLY A 290 -15.80 1.46 -13.54
C GLY A 290 -15.02 2.11 -14.68
N LEU A 291 -14.42 1.29 -15.54
CA LEU A 291 -13.67 1.76 -16.71
C LEU A 291 -14.55 2.52 -17.73
N THR A 292 -15.76 2.02 -17.99
CA THR A 292 -16.72 2.70 -18.87
C THR A 292 -17.15 4.05 -18.29
N ASN A 293 -17.43 4.09 -16.99
CA ASN A 293 -17.80 5.34 -16.31
C ASN A 293 -16.64 6.36 -16.31
N LEU A 294 -15.39 5.88 -16.27
CA LEU A 294 -14.22 6.73 -16.40
C LEU A 294 -14.10 7.35 -17.80
N LEU A 295 -14.27 6.53 -18.84
CA LEU A 295 -14.30 6.99 -20.22
C LEU A 295 -15.42 8.02 -20.44
N ARG A 296 -16.62 7.76 -19.89
CA ARG A 296 -17.75 8.71 -19.85
C ARG A 296 -17.37 10.09 -19.32
N LYS A 297 -16.68 10.12 -18.19
CA LYS A 297 -16.30 11.36 -17.50
C LYS A 297 -15.19 12.13 -18.22
N LYS A 298 -14.20 11.43 -18.80
CA LYS A 298 -12.95 12.07 -19.27
C LYS A 298 -12.85 12.22 -20.79
N VAL A 299 -13.57 11.39 -21.53
CA VAL A 299 -13.45 11.30 -23.00
C VAL A 299 -14.74 11.72 -23.69
N GLY A 300 -15.90 11.44 -23.09
CA GLY A 300 -17.21 11.67 -23.70
C GLY A 300 -18.01 10.37 -23.68
N TYR A 301 -19.02 10.22 -24.53
CA TYR A 301 -19.84 9.00 -24.52
C TYR A 301 -18.99 7.72 -24.56
N ALA A 302 -19.29 6.79 -23.66
CA ALA A 302 -18.75 5.45 -23.69
C ALA A 302 -19.82 4.43 -23.27
N ALA A 303 -19.81 3.23 -23.86
CA ALA A 303 -20.74 2.16 -23.53
C ALA A 303 -20.05 0.81 -23.67
N ILE A 304 -20.33 -0.11 -22.74
CA ILE A 304 -19.92 -1.51 -22.87
C ILE A 304 -20.75 -2.09 -24.02
N VAL A 305 -20.08 -2.60 -25.04
CA VAL A 305 -20.70 -3.26 -26.19
C VAL A 305 -20.70 -4.77 -25.97
N LYS A 306 -19.60 -5.31 -25.46
CA LYS A 306 -19.41 -6.74 -25.30
C LYS A 306 -18.49 -7.07 -24.13
N VAL A 307 -18.81 -8.13 -23.41
CA VAL A 307 -17.91 -8.78 -22.44
C VAL A 307 -17.88 -10.25 -22.78
N GLU A 308 -16.72 -10.76 -23.16
CA GLU A 308 -16.50 -12.17 -23.50
C GLU A 308 -15.53 -12.78 -22.49
N GLU A 309 -15.88 -13.93 -21.93
CA GLU A 309 -14.91 -14.74 -21.20
C GLU A 309 -13.99 -15.46 -22.19
N MET A 310 -12.70 -15.36 -21.93
CA MET A 310 -11.62 -15.98 -22.67
C MET A 310 -10.94 -17.01 -21.77
N LYS A 311 -10.81 -18.24 -22.27
CA LYS A 311 -9.93 -19.24 -21.66
C LYS A 311 -8.48 -18.78 -21.86
N ALA A 312 -7.65 -18.92 -20.83
CA ALA A 312 -6.23 -18.61 -20.91
C ALA A 312 -5.61 -19.36 -22.12
N LYS A 313 -4.90 -18.63 -22.99
CA LYS A 313 -4.05 -19.27 -24.00
C LYS A 313 -2.83 -19.81 -23.27
N GLU A 314 -2.60 -21.13 -23.33
CA GLU A 314 -1.29 -21.69 -22.99
C GLU A 314 -0.25 -21.04 -23.90
N GLU A 315 0.75 -20.38 -23.32
CA GLU A 315 1.91 -19.94 -24.10
C GLU A 315 2.63 -21.18 -24.66
N PRO A 316 2.99 -21.22 -25.95
CA PRO A 316 3.76 -22.33 -26.48
C PRO A 316 5.11 -22.37 -25.77
N LYS A 317 5.41 -23.50 -25.13
CA LYS A 317 6.75 -23.81 -24.61
C LYS A 317 7.74 -23.67 -25.76
N LYS A 318 8.61 -22.67 -25.71
CA LYS A 318 9.79 -22.65 -26.58
C LYS A 318 10.69 -23.80 -26.13
N GLU A 319 10.80 -24.83 -26.97
CA GLU A 319 11.85 -25.82 -26.85
C GLU A 319 13.20 -25.10 -26.96
N VAL A 320 13.99 -25.19 -25.88
CA VAL A 320 15.37 -24.71 -25.88
C VAL A 320 16.21 -25.80 -26.53
N GLU A 321 16.54 -25.61 -27.80
CA GLU A 321 17.52 -26.43 -28.51
C GLU A 321 18.91 -26.12 -27.91
N VAL A 322 19.45 -27.07 -27.14
CA VAL A 322 20.76 -26.95 -26.49
C VAL A 322 21.84 -27.18 -27.54
N ASN A 323 22.47 -26.10 -28.01
CA ASN A 323 23.70 -26.18 -28.79
C ASN A 323 24.92 -26.22 -27.86
N PRO A 324 25.81 -27.21 -27.95
CA PRO A 324 27.01 -27.27 -27.11
C PRO A 324 28.00 -26.17 -27.50
N THR A 325 28.35 -25.32 -26.52
CA THR A 325 29.32 -24.23 -26.64
C THR A 325 30.75 -24.76 -26.82
N PRO A 326 31.57 -24.17 -27.72
CA PRO A 326 32.99 -24.50 -27.81
C PRO A 326 33.77 -23.95 -26.61
N ILE A 327 34.65 -24.78 -26.07
CA ILE A 327 35.59 -24.45 -24.99
C ILE A 327 36.59 -23.41 -25.52
N CYS A 328 36.62 -22.22 -24.91
CA CYS A 328 37.59 -21.18 -25.23
C CYS A 328 38.63 -21.09 -24.09
N TYR A 329 39.91 -21.29 -24.42
CA TYR A 329 41.02 -21.17 -23.48
C TYR A 329 41.27 -19.70 -23.13
N THR A 330 41.23 -19.36 -21.85
CA THR A 330 41.60 -18.04 -21.34
C THR A 330 43.12 -17.92 -21.22
N VAL A 331 43.69 -16.86 -21.81
CA VAL A 331 45.07 -16.41 -21.55
C VAL A 331 45.03 -15.35 -20.43
N PRO A 332 45.96 -15.33 -19.44
CA PRO A 332 45.88 -14.39 -18.32
C PRO A 332 46.36 -12.99 -18.73
N SER A 333 45.53 -11.97 -18.48
CA SER A 333 45.93 -10.56 -18.63
C SER A 333 46.56 -10.05 -17.34
N ILE A 334 47.76 -9.47 -17.49
CA ILE A 334 48.58 -8.84 -16.46
C ILE A 334 47.89 -7.59 -15.90
N VAL A 335 47.88 -7.47 -14.58
CA VAL A 335 47.34 -6.33 -13.82
C VAL A 335 48.41 -5.25 -13.70
N TYR A 336 48.14 -4.04 -14.17
CA TYR A 336 48.91 -2.84 -13.82
C TYR A 336 48.08 -1.99 -12.85
N TYR A 337 48.66 -1.73 -11.68
CA TYR A 337 48.17 -0.77 -10.69
C TYR A 337 48.86 0.57 -10.93
N GLU A 338 48.13 1.69 -10.86
CA GLU A 338 48.67 3.00 -10.49
C GLU A 338 47.55 3.97 -10.04
N PRO A 339 47.83 5.05 -9.27
CA PRO A 339 47.18 5.29 -7.98
C PRO A 339 46.30 6.55 -7.87
N ASN A 340 45.54 6.58 -6.77
CA ASN A 340 44.75 7.66 -6.17
C ASN A 340 45.21 9.11 -6.42
N GLN A 341 44.23 10.00 -6.67
CA GLN A 341 44.12 11.41 -6.21
C GLN A 341 42.67 11.86 -6.51
N SER A 342 41.82 12.13 -5.51
CA SER A 342 41.65 13.36 -4.70
C SER A 342 40.36 14.10 -5.10
N GLY A 343 39.64 14.71 -4.13
CA GLY A 343 38.71 15.82 -4.41
C GLY A 343 37.25 15.65 -3.97
N CYS A 344 36.92 16.29 -2.85
CA CYS A 344 35.61 16.50 -2.22
C CYS A 344 34.71 17.50 -3.00
N SER A 345 33.37 17.40 -2.93
CA SER A 345 32.49 18.48 -2.42
C SER A 345 30.97 18.20 -2.56
N ILE A 346 30.29 18.70 -1.52
CA ILE A 346 28.86 18.85 -1.28
C ILE A 346 28.23 19.87 -2.24
N MET A 347 26.98 19.65 -2.63
CA MET A 347 25.87 20.62 -2.58
C MET A 347 24.55 19.90 -2.37
#